data_AF-A0A1H8ZAJ3-F1
#
_entry.id   AF-A0A1H8ZAJ3-F1
#
_cell.length_a   1.000
_cell.length_b   1.000
_cell.length_c   1.000
_cell.angle_alpha   90.00
_cell.angle_beta   90.00
_cell.angle_gamma   90.00
#
_symmetry.space_group_name_H-M   'P 1'
#
loop_
_entity.id
_entity.type
_entity.pdbx_description
1 polymer ?
#
loop_
_entity_poly.entity_id
_entity_poly.type
_entity_poly.pdbx_seq_one_letter_code
_entity_poly.pdbx_strand_id
1 'polypeptide(L)'
;MHRRQFLTASGVLLAATACKTPALTQTSKQAAIHPAPPEPGASIALICPGGPITPERLQKSVALVESFGFKVQPGKNILARNGYLAGTDEERLTDLHAAFSNPDIQAVWAIRGGYGCTRLLPLIDYDLIRANPKLLIGYSDITALLNAFYQQAGLIGIHGPVASSSVEEIDRTGLAQVLGIKERDGSRTKVLTTPTLLSKGEGTVNGVLVGGNLTLLASMTGTPYTVNCKDKIVLLEDVGEKPYRIDRMLTQLRQGANLDKAKGILLGEFVDCEADIDDNSLGLVETLSDRLYDLGVPILAGFPAGHGDRNYPVPIGGRVEMNVDEGSLSWSSFF
;
A
#
# COMPACT_ATOMS: atom_id res chain seq x y z
N MET A 1 17.35 10.07 33.95
CA MET A 1 16.81 11.34 33.41
C MET A 1 17.97 12.28 33.13
N HIS A 2 18.45 12.34 31.88
CA HIS A 2 19.55 13.22 31.48
C HIS A 2 19.05 14.24 30.46
N ARG A 3 18.74 15.45 30.97
CA ARG A 3 18.35 16.62 30.19
C ARG A 3 19.63 17.18 29.55
N ARG A 4 19.76 17.10 28.21
CA ARG A 4 20.84 17.75 27.46
C ARG A 4 20.60 19.26 27.45
N GLN A 5 21.59 20.01 27.93
CA GLN A 5 21.65 21.47 27.88
C GLN A 5 21.91 21.92 26.43
N PHE A 6 21.08 22.83 25.93
CA PHE A 6 21.31 23.51 24.66
C PHE A 6 22.18 24.75 24.91
N LEU A 7 23.34 24.80 24.26
CA LEU A 7 24.20 25.97 24.16
C LEU A 7 23.56 26.98 23.19
N THR A 8 23.44 28.21 23.65
CA THR A 8 23.15 29.41 22.86
C THR A 8 24.31 29.70 21.92
N ALA A 9 24.08 29.62 20.60
CA ALA A 9 25.02 30.05 19.58
C ALA A 9 24.45 31.26 18.82
N SER A 10 25.20 32.35 18.91
CA SER A 10 24.97 33.66 18.29
C SER A 10 24.90 33.58 16.76
N GLY A 11 24.07 34.46 16.19
CA GLY A 11 23.67 34.45 14.78
C GLY A 11 24.80 34.58 13.77
N VAL A 12 24.68 33.75 12.72
CA VAL A 12 25.31 33.95 11.42
C VAL A 12 24.17 34.11 10.42
N LEU A 13 24.08 35.26 9.76
CA LEU A 13 23.20 35.45 8.61
C LEU A 13 23.71 34.57 7.46
N LEU A 14 23.08 33.41 7.26
CA LEU A 14 23.20 32.65 6.02
C LEU A 14 22.17 33.19 5.02
N ALA A 15 22.66 33.69 3.90
CA ALA A 15 21.84 34.06 2.76
C ALA A 15 20.96 32.86 2.37
N ALA A 16 19.65 33.04 2.46
CA ALA A 16 18.68 32.05 2.02
C ALA A 16 18.77 31.91 0.50
N THR A 17 19.55 30.93 0.03
CA THR A 17 19.35 30.39 -1.31
C THR A 17 17.96 29.77 -1.30
N ALA A 18 17.04 30.42 -2.01
CA ALA A 18 15.69 29.90 -2.23
C ALA A 18 15.83 28.53 -2.90
N CYS A 19 15.72 27.46 -2.10
CA CYS A 19 15.58 26.12 -2.60
C CYS A 19 14.23 26.11 -3.32
N LYS A 20 14.27 26.19 -4.65
CA LYS A 20 13.08 26.00 -5.49
C LYS A 20 12.66 24.55 -5.27
N THR A 21 11.74 24.33 -4.34
CA THR A 21 10.94 23.11 -4.33
C THR A 21 10.28 23.04 -5.70
N PRO A 22 10.55 22.01 -6.51
CA PRO A 22 9.75 21.83 -7.71
C PRO A 22 8.32 21.63 -7.21
N ALA A 23 7.44 22.56 -7.57
CA ALA A 23 6.02 22.30 -7.45
C ALA A 23 5.76 21.09 -8.35
N LEU A 24 5.52 19.92 -7.73
CA LEU A 24 4.95 18.77 -8.41
C LEU A 24 3.54 19.20 -8.83
N THR A 25 3.47 19.84 -9.98
CA THR A 25 2.22 20.18 -10.65
C THR A 25 1.47 18.87 -10.85
N GLN A 26 0.33 18.73 -10.18
CA GLN A 26 -0.67 17.71 -10.51
C GLN A 26 -1.21 18.00 -11.91
N THR A 27 -0.49 17.56 -12.94
CA THR A 27 -0.88 17.74 -14.33
C THR A 27 -0.45 16.54 -15.17
N SER A 28 -1.39 15.62 -15.35
CA SER A 28 -1.82 15.01 -16.62
C SER A 28 -2.37 13.60 -16.34
N LYS A 29 -3.33 13.15 -17.16
CA LYS A 29 -3.76 11.74 -17.19
C LYS A 29 -2.58 10.91 -17.69
N GLN A 30 -1.60 10.62 -16.84
CA GLN A 30 -0.52 9.71 -17.17
C GLN A 30 -1.11 8.31 -17.33
N ALA A 31 -0.77 7.64 -18.43
CA ALA A 31 -1.26 6.29 -18.71
C ALA A 31 -0.71 5.33 -17.65
N ALA A 32 -1.57 4.42 -17.18
CA ALA A 32 -1.15 3.41 -16.22
C ALA A 32 -0.17 2.43 -16.89
N ILE A 33 0.92 2.12 -16.20
CA ILE A 33 1.94 1.17 -16.61
C ILE A 33 1.68 -0.15 -15.88
N HIS A 34 1.46 -1.19 -16.67
CA HIS A 34 1.22 -2.55 -16.21
C HIS A 34 2.54 -3.34 -16.27
N PRO A 35 3.23 -3.59 -15.15
CA PRO A 35 4.54 -4.24 -15.17
C PRO A 35 4.41 -5.75 -15.35
N ALA A 36 4.98 -6.31 -16.42
CA ALA A 36 4.93 -7.74 -16.74
C ALA A 36 5.19 -8.66 -15.51
N PRO A 37 4.55 -9.83 -15.41
CA PRO A 37 4.81 -10.74 -14.33
C PRO A 37 6.22 -11.33 -14.50
N PRO A 38 6.86 -11.77 -13.41
CA PRO A 38 8.14 -12.45 -13.51
C PRO A 38 7.99 -13.79 -14.25
N GLU A 39 8.91 -14.08 -15.16
CA GLU A 39 9.04 -15.37 -15.83
C GLU A 39 9.43 -16.47 -14.83
N PRO A 40 9.06 -17.75 -15.06
CA PRO A 40 9.49 -18.85 -14.21
C PRO A 40 11.01 -18.88 -14.01
N GLY A 41 11.46 -18.93 -12.76
CA GLY A 41 12.89 -18.93 -12.42
C GLY A 41 13.58 -17.57 -12.44
N ALA A 42 12.85 -16.47 -12.71
CA ALA A 42 13.37 -15.11 -12.65
C ALA A 42 13.82 -14.72 -11.24
N SER A 43 14.66 -13.68 -11.16
CA SER A 43 15.11 -13.11 -9.88
C SER A 43 14.13 -12.06 -9.38
N ILE A 44 13.77 -12.19 -8.10
CA ILE A 44 12.92 -11.26 -7.35
C ILE A 44 13.80 -10.54 -6.34
N ALA A 45 13.75 -9.21 -6.35
CA ALA A 45 14.44 -8.42 -5.34
C ALA A 45 13.62 -8.39 -4.05
N LEU A 46 14.27 -8.72 -2.92
CA LEU A 46 13.70 -8.49 -1.60
C LEU A 46 14.25 -7.18 -1.02
N ILE A 47 13.35 -6.31 -0.56
CA ILE A 47 13.70 -5.01 0.04
C ILE A 47 13.00 -4.80 1.39
N CYS A 48 13.57 -3.93 2.23
CA CYS A 48 12.98 -3.48 3.49
C CYS A 48 12.86 -1.95 3.49
N PRO A 49 11.90 -1.36 2.77
CA PRO A 49 11.79 0.09 2.68
C PRO A 49 11.18 0.73 3.94
N GLY A 50 10.53 -0.05 4.81
CA GLY A 50 9.96 0.40 6.09
C GLY A 50 10.79 -0.05 7.30
N GLY A 51 10.21 -0.95 8.10
CA GLY A 51 10.78 -1.42 9.37
C GLY A 51 11.76 -2.59 9.23
N PRO A 52 12.67 -2.78 10.20
CA PRO A 52 13.72 -3.80 10.15
C PRO A 52 13.15 -5.21 10.33
N ILE A 53 13.94 -6.17 9.89
CA ILE A 53 13.69 -7.61 10.03
C ILE A 53 14.81 -8.30 10.81
N THR A 54 14.63 -9.57 11.14
CA THR A 54 15.68 -10.43 11.69
C THR A 54 16.21 -11.37 10.61
N PRO A 55 17.42 -11.95 10.77
CA PRO A 55 17.95 -12.95 9.84
C PRO A 55 17.00 -14.14 9.63
N GLU A 56 16.29 -14.57 10.68
CA GLU A 56 15.33 -15.69 10.60
C GLU A 56 14.13 -15.31 9.73
N ARG A 57 13.64 -14.07 9.84
CA ARG A 57 12.58 -13.56 8.95
C ARG A 57 13.07 -13.46 7.51
N LEU A 58 14.32 -13.06 7.28
CA LEU A 58 14.91 -13.05 5.94
C LEU A 58 14.92 -14.46 5.34
N GLN A 59 15.40 -15.46 6.09
CA GLN A 59 15.43 -16.86 5.63
C GLN A 59 14.03 -17.38 5.28
N LYS A 60 13.03 -17.11 6.12
CA LYS A 60 11.63 -17.46 5.83
C LYS A 60 11.12 -16.80 4.55
N SER A 61 11.49 -15.54 4.34
CA SER A 61 11.08 -14.78 3.16
C SER A 61 11.73 -15.31 1.88
N VAL A 62 13.01 -15.68 1.96
CA VAL A 62 13.72 -16.35 0.86
C VAL A 62 13.04 -17.66 0.50
N ALA A 63 12.77 -18.51 1.51
CA ALA A 63 12.11 -19.79 1.31
C ALA A 63 10.70 -19.64 0.71
N LEU A 64 9.94 -18.62 1.11
CA LEU A 64 8.64 -18.33 0.52
C LEU A 64 8.75 -18.04 -0.98
N VAL A 65 9.64 -17.14 -1.38
CA VAL A 65 9.83 -16.78 -2.80
C VAL A 65 10.31 -17.98 -3.62
N GLU A 66 11.25 -18.76 -3.08
CA GLU A 66 11.73 -19.99 -3.72
C GLU A 66 10.64 -21.05 -3.85
N SER A 67 9.67 -21.10 -2.92
CA SER A 67 8.52 -22.02 -2.98
C SER A 67 7.56 -21.71 -4.15
N PHE A 68 7.66 -20.52 -4.72
CA PHE A 68 6.97 -20.11 -5.95
C PHE A 68 7.82 -20.34 -7.22
N GLY A 69 9.04 -20.87 -7.08
CA GLY A 69 9.92 -21.21 -8.20
C GLY A 69 10.80 -20.06 -8.70
N PHE A 70 10.96 -18.99 -7.91
CA PHE A 70 11.81 -17.85 -8.26
C PHE A 70 13.14 -17.85 -7.51
N LYS A 71 14.11 -17.11 -8.05
CA LYS A 71 15.37 -16.81 -7.37
C LYS A 71 15.22 -15.54 -6.55
N VAL A 72 16.03 -15.42 -5.49
CA VAL A 72 15.97 -14.28 -4.58
C VAL A 72 17.26 -13.49 -4.65
N GLN A 73 17.14 -12.17 -4.78
CA GLN A 73 18.25 -11.23 -4.63
C GLN A 73 17.93 -10.24 -3.50
N PRO A 74 18.45 -10.45 -2.29
CA PRO A 74 18.24 -9.51 -1.19
C PRO A 74 18.94 -8.17 -1.48
N GLY A 75 18.33 -7.07 -1.03
CA GLY A 75 18.96 -5.76 -0.99
C GLY A 75 20.26 -5.78 -0.20
N LYS A 76 21.18 -4.88 -0.53
CA LYS A 76 22.50 -4.81 0.12
C LYS A 76 22.36 -4.50 1.61
N ASN A 77 21.38 -3.68 1.98
CA ASN A 77 21.15 -3.20 3.34
C ASN A 77 19.95 -3.90 4.00
N ILE A 78 19.55 -5.09 3.51
CA ILE A 78 18.30 -5.77 3.92
C ILE A 78 18.18 -6.07 5.42
N LEU A 79 19.31 -6.20 6.13
CA LEU A 79 19.40 -6.43 7.59
C LEU A 79 19.82 -5.18 8.38
N ALA A 80 19.96 -4.02 7.72
CA ALA A 80 20.32 -2.77 8.38
C ALA A 80 19.24 -2.36 9.39
N ARG A 81 19.66 -1.62 10.43
CA ARG A 81 18.77 -1.17 11.49
C ARG A 81 19.17 0.22 11.98
N ASN A 82 18.17 1.09 12.03
CA ASN A 82 18.27 2.41 12.67
C ASN A 82 16.99 2.65 13.48
N GLY A 83 16.99 2.24 14.75
CA GLY A 83 15.80 2.29 15.61
C GLY A 83 14.67 1.42 15.04
N TYR A 84 13.54 2.06 14.71
CA TYR A 84 12.37 1.43 14.09
C TYR A 84 12.45 1.33 12.56
N LEU A 85 13.54 1.80 11.93
CA LEU A 85 13.77 1.77 10.48
C LEU A 85 14.74 0.67 10.07
N ALA A 86 14.56 0.13 8.86
CA ALA A 86 15.46 -0.83 8.22
C ALA A 86 16.73 -0.18 7.63
N GLY A 87 17.45 0.59 8.45
CA GLY A 87 18.60 1.38 8.02
C GLY A 87 18.28 2.87 7.86
N THR A 88 19.23 3.64 7.32
CA THR A 88 19.02 5.06 7.01
C THR A 88 18.09 5.24 5.81
N ASP A 89 17.71 6.49 5.51
CA ASP A 89 16.88 6.78 4.33
C ASP A 89 17.66 6.48 3.05
N GLU A 90 18.96 6.78 3.05
CA GLU A 90 19.88 6.53 1.93
C GLU A 90 20.08 5.03 1.68
N GLU A 91 20.24 4.22 2.75
CA GLU A 91 20.39 2.76 2.63
C GLU A 91 19.14 2.10 2.03
N ARG A 92 17.96 2.48 2.55
CA ARG A 92 16.67 1.97 2.07
C ARG A 92 16.38 2.42 0.64
N LEU A 93 16.69 3.67 0.31
CA LEU A 93 16.57 4.21 -1.05
C LEU A 93 17.52 3.53 -2.02
N THR A 94 18.77 3.25 -1.60
CA THR A 94 19.76 2.54 -2.41
C THR A 94 19.24 1.15 -2.80
N ASP A 95 18.71 0.38 -1.84
CA ASP A 95 18.16 -0.95 -2.12
C ASP A 95 16.93 -0.87 -3.05
N LEU A 96 16.05 0.11 -2.83
CA LEU A 96 14.89 0.33 -3.69
C LEU A 96 15.29 0.68 -5.13
N HIS A 97 16.17 1.67 -5.33
CA HIS A 97 16.61 2.06 -6.67
C HIS A 97 17.39 0.94 -7.36
N ALA A 98 18.27 0.22 -6.64
CA ALA A 98 19.00 -0.91 -7.20
C ALA A 98 18.06 -2.04 -7.66
N ALA A 99 16.99 -2.32 -6.90
CA ALA A 99 15.98 -3.31 -7.28
C ALA A 99 15.28 -2.93 -8.60
N PHE A 100 14.96 -1.65 -8.79
CA PHE A 100 14.33 -1.16 -10.02
C PHE A 100 15.30 -1.02 -11.19
N SER A 101 16.53 -0.55 -10.98
CA SER A 101 17.49 -0.32 -12.07
C SER A 101 18.20 -1.58 -12.56
N ASN A 102 18.21 -2.68 -11.78
CA ASN A 102 18.91 -3.91 -12.17
C ASN A 102 18.10 -4.71 -13.21
N PRO A 103 18.55 -4.87 -14.47
CA PRO A 103 17.78 -5.59 -15.50
C PRO A 103 17.57 -7.08 -15.20
N ASP A 104 18.35 -7.68 -14.29
CA ASP A 104 18.21 -9.09 -13.91
C ASP A 104 17.06 -9.34 -12.93
N ILE A 105 16.50 -8.28 -12.33
CA ILE A 105 15.35 -8.33 -11.43
C ILE A 105 14.06 -8.09 -12.21
N GLN A 106 13.08 -8.99 -12.08
CA GLN A 106 11.79 -8.86 -12.76
C GLN A 106 10.63 -8.39 -11.83
N ALA A 107 10.76 -8.58 -10.53
CA ALA A 107 9.83 -8.01 -9.55
C ALA A 107 10.51 -7.64 -8.23
N VAL A 108 9.86 -6.78 -7.47
CA VAL A 108 10.31 -6.26 -6.18
C VAL A 108 9.27 -6.60 -5.12
N TRP A 109 9.68 -7.28 -4.06
CA TRP A 109 8.78 -7.70 -2.99
C TRP A 109 9.30 -7.18 -1.65
N ALA A 110 8.50 -6.35 -1.00
CA ALA A 110 8.81 -5.88 0.34
C ALA A 110 8.73 -7.04 1.33
N ILE A 111 9.78 -7.23 2.13
CA ILE A 111 9.79 -8.27 3.17
C ILE A 111 8.80 -7.94 4.28
N ARG A 112 8.64 -6.65 4.60
CA ARG A 112 7.78 -6.15 5.66
C ARG A 112 7.35 -4.72 5.37
N GLY A 113 6.17 -4.32 5.87
CA GLY A 113 5.83 -2.93 6.10
C GLY A 113 6.63 -2.36 7.29
N GLY A 114 5.94 -1.87 8.32
CA GLY A 114 6.57 -1.27 9.50
C GLY A 114 6.35 0.23 9.52
N TYR A 115 7.43 1.01 9.45
CA TYR A 115 7.33 2.46 9.45
C TYR A 115 8.46 3.06 8.61
N GLY A 116 8.16 4.13 7.88
CA GLY A 116 9.15 5.02 7.30
C GLY A 116 9.18 5.09 5.78
N CYS A 117 8.26 4.42 5.07
CA CYS A 117 8.13 4.55 3.61
C CYS A 117 7.80 5.98 3.18
N THR A 118 7.01 6.72 3.97
CA THR A 118 6.65 8.13 3.67
C THR A 118 7.86 9.07 3.63
N ARG A 119 8.94 8.74 4.35
CA ARG A 119 10.20 9.50 4.32
C ARG A 119 10.95 9.35 3.00
N LEU A 120 10.73 8.26 2.29
CA LEU A 120 11.41 7.97 1.03
C LEU A 120 10.78 8.72 -0.15
N LEU A 121 9.48 9.02 -0.10
CA LEU A 121 8.73 9.60 -1.22
C LEU A 121 9.39 10.84 -1.88
N PRO A 122 9.90 11.85 -1.15
CA PRO A 122 10.60 12.99 -1.76
C PRO A 122 12.00 12.69 -2.32
N LEU A 123 12.56 11.52 -2.00
CA LEU A 123 13.91 11.13 -2.41
C LEU A 123 13.91 10.15 -3.58
N ILE A 124 12.75 9.57 -3.91
CA ILE A 124 12.62 8.58 -4.98
C ILE A 124 12.78 9.25 -6.34
N ASP A 125 13.61 8.64 -7.18
CA ASP A 125 13.71 8.97 -8.60
C ASP A 125 12.56 8.28 -9.35
N TYR A 126 11.44 8.99 -9.51
CA TYR A 126 10.27 8.46 -10.19
C TYR A 126 10.48 8.25 -11.70
N ASP A 127 11.47 8.91 -12.31
CA ASP A 127 11.83 8.67 -13.71
C ASP A 127 12.55 7.32 -13.86
N LEU A 128 13.43 6.98 -12.91
CA LEU A 128 14.03 5.65 -12.82
C LEU A 128 12.98 4.56 -12.65
N ILE A 129 11.98 4.76 -11.78
CA ILE A 129 10.87 3.81 -11.59
C ILE A 129 10.08 3.65 -12.90
N ARG A 130 9.76 4.77 -13.57
CA ARG A 130 8.99 4.75 -14.82
C ARG A 130 9.74 4.08 -15.97
N ALA A 131 11.05 4.29 -16.06
CA ALA A 131 11.90 3.71 -17.10
C ALA A 131 12.13 2.21 -16.91
N ASN A 132 11.94 1.69 -15.69
CA ASN A 132 12.18 0.29 -15.34
C ASN A 132 10.95 -0.32 -14.65
N PRO A 133 9.80 -0.45 -15.34
CA PRO A 133 8.57 -0.88 -14.71
C PRO A 133 8.67 -2.32 -14.22
N LYS A 134 8.49 -2.52 -12.92
CA LYS A 134 8.51 -3.83 -12.25
C LYS A 134 7.40 -3.90 -11.22
N LEU A 135 6.91 -5.10 -10.98
CA LEU A 135 5.88 -5.35 -9.99
C LEU A 135 6.43 -5.03 -8.59
N LEU A 136 5.76 -4.14 -7.84
CA LEU A 136 6.01 -3.95 -6.40
C LEU A 136 4.89 -4.65 -5.60
N ILE A 137 5.26 -5.53 -4.68
CA ILE A 137 4.33 -6.25 -3.80
C ILE A 137 4.56 -5.88 -2.33
N GLY A 138 3.49 -5.53 -1.63
CA GLY A 138 3.45 -5.38 -0.17
C GLY A 138 2.17 -4.71 0.32
N TYR A 139 1.99 -4.57 1.63
CA TYR A 139 0.84 -3.87 2.23
C TYR A 139 1.29 -3.11 3.49
N SER A 140 0.35 -2.56 4.26
CA SER A 140 0.65 -1.76 5.46
C SER A 140 1.46 -0.50 5.09
N ASP A 141 2.63 -0.25 5.67
CA ASP A 141 3.51 0.90 5.35
C ASP A 141 3.86 1.02 3.85
N ILE A 142 3.86 -0.10 3.11
CA ILE A 142 4.11 -0.14 1.66
C ILE A 142 3.02 0.55 0.85
N THR A 143 1.83 0.77 1.45
CA THR A 143 0.74 1.60 0.90
C THR A 143 1.25 2.94 0.38
N ALA A 144 2.21 3.56 1.08
CA ALA A 144 2.80 4.83 0.67
C ALA A 144 3.52 4.72 -0.69
N LEU A 145 4.33 3.68 -0.88
CA LEU A 145 5.06 3.46 -2.12
C LEU A 145 4.11 3.10 -3.26
N LEU A 146 3.15 2.19 -3.03
CA LEU A 146 2.21 1.74 -4.06
C LEU A 146 1.41 2.90 -4.66
N ASN A 147 0.84 3.76 -3.81
CA ASN A 147 0.06 4.89 -4.29
C ASN A 147 0.95 5.98 -4.91
N ALA A 148 2.13 6.26 -4.34
CA ALA A 148 3.04 7.24 -4.92
C ALA A 148 3.60 6.78 -6.27
N PHE A 149 3.93 5.50 -6.44
CA PHE A 149 4.39 4.94 -7.71
C PHE A 149 3.33 5.06 -8.79
N TYR A 150 2.07 4.76 -8.45
CA TYR A 150 0.97 4.96 -9.36
C TYR A 150 0.79 6.44 -9.73
N GLN A 151 0.78 7.35 -8.75
CA GLN A 151 0.50 8.76 -8.99
C GLN A 151 1.63 9.51 -9.70
N GLN A 152 2.89 9.18 -9.39
CA GLN A 152 4.05 9.91 -9.87
C GLN A 152 4.71 9.23 -11.08
N ALA A 153 4.68 7.90 -11.16
CA ALA A 153 5.29 7.13 -12.25
C ALA A 153 4.25 6.44 -13.16
N GLY A 154 2.98 6.40 -12.80
CA GLY A 154 1.96 5.62 -13.50
C GLY A 154 2.02 4.12 -13.22
N LEU A 155 2.99 3.66 -12.42
CA LEU A 155 3.26 2.24 -12.20
C LEU A 155 2.23 1.61 -11.27
N ILE A 156 1.52 0.59 -11.77
CA ILE A 156 0.61 -0.22 -10.97
C ILE A 156 1.42 -1.14 -10.05
N GLY A 157 0.98 -1.26 -8.80
CA GLY A 157 1.56 -2.17 -7.81
C GLY A 157 0.50 -3.09 -7.21
N ILE A 158 0.95 -3.95 -6.28
CA ILE A 158 0.12 -4.94 -5.61
C ILE A 158 0.07 -4.62 -4.14
N HIS A 159 -1.12 -4.27 -3.66
CA HIS A 159 -1.41 -4.38 -2.23
C HIS A 159 -1.62 -5.88 -1.93
N GLY A 160 -0.72 -6.49 -1.18
CA GLY A 160 -0.77 -7.92 -0.89
C GLY A 160 0.28 -8.35 0.14
N PRO A 161 0.33 -9.65 0.49
CA PRO A 161 1.20 -10.17 1.55
C PRO A 161 2.66 -9.73 1.37
N VAL A 162 3.31 -9.35 2.47
CA VAL A 162 4.76 -9.10 2.46
C VAL A 162 5.51 -10.44 2.49
N ALA A 163 6.77 -10.47 2.04
CA ALA A 163 7.47 -11.74 1.91
C ALA A 163 7.74 -12.46 3.25
N SER A 164 7.63 -11.76 4.39
CA SER A 164 7.73 -12.37 5.72
C SER A 164 6.40 -12.75 6.37
N SER A 165 5.29 -12.67 5.64
CA SER A 165 3.99 -13.17 6.10
C SER A 165 4.02 -14.68 6.35
N SER A 166 3.17 -15.14 7.26
CA SER A 166 2.99 -16.56 7.53
C SER A 166 2.27 -17.26 6.35
N VAL A 167 2.33 -18.59 6.29
CA VAL A 167 1.68 -19.34 5.20
C VAL A 167 0.15 -19.25 5.32
N GLU A 168 -0.33 -19.11 6.55
CA GLU A 168 -1.72 -18.94 6.91
C GLU A 168 -2.29 -17.60 6.42
N GLU A 169 -1.52 -16.52 6.57
CA GLU A 169 -1.89 -15.16 6.12
C GLU A 169 -1.93 -15.00 4.59
N ILE A 170 -1.22 -15.85 3.86
CA ILE A 170 -1.02 -15.69 2.42
C ILE A 170 -2.15 -16.35 1.63
N ASP A 171 -2.81 -15.58 0.76
CA ASP A 171 -3.56 -16.18 -0.35
C ASP A 171 -2.60 -16.72 -1.41
N ARG A 172 -2.21 -17.99 -1.27
CA ARG A 172 -1.24 -18.63 -2.18
C ARG A 172 -1.73 -18.68 -3.63
N THR A 173 -3.05 -18.76 -3.86
CA THR A 173 -3.60 -18.81 -5.22
C THR A 173 -3.61 -17.42 -5.86
N GLY A 174 -4.09 -16.40 -5.16
CA GLY A 174 -4.06 -15.02 -5.64
C GLY A 174 -2.63 -14.55 -5.88
N LEU A 175 -1.70 -14.90 -4.99
CA LEU A 175 -0.29 -14.55 -5.14
C LEU A 175 0.36 -15.26 -6.33
N ALA A 176 0.06 -16.55 -6.55
CA ALA A 176 0.51 -17.27 -7.74
C ALA A 176 -0.05 -16.68 -9.04
N GLN A 177 -1.28 -16.12 -9.03
CA GLN A 177 -1.85 -15.43 -10.19
C GLN A 177 -1.10 -14.12 -10.49
N VAL A 178 -0.84 -13.32 -9.46
CA VAL A 178 -0.11 -12.05 -9.59
C VAL A 178 1.33 -12.28 -10.04
N LEU A 179 1.95 -13.37 -9.60
CA LEU A 179 3.30 -13.79 -10.00
C LEU A 179 3.34 -14.53 -11.35
N GLY A 180 2.21 -14.69 -12.06
CA GLY A 180 2.18 -15.32 -13.38
C GLY A 180 2.40 -16.85 -13.40
N ILE A 181 2.28 -17.53 -12.24
CA ILE A 181 2.56 -18.98 -12.11
C ILE A 181 1.37 -19.86 -12.51
N LYS A 182 0.14 -19.41 -12.25
CA LYS A 182 -1.07 -20.15 -12.66
C LYS A 182 -1.60 -19.59 -13.98
N GLU A 183 -1.89 -20.50 -14.91
CA GLU A 183 -2.41 -20.14 -16.24
C GLU A 183 -3.75 -19.39 -16.17
N ARG A 184 -3.84 -18.39 -17.04
CA ARG A 184 -5.03 -17.65 -17.48
C ARG A 184 -6.02 -18.61 -18.15
N ASP A 185 -7.21 -18.77 -17.61
CA ASP A 185 -8.36 -19.20 -18.43
C ASP A 185 -9.07 -18.00 -19.09
N GLY A 186 -8.47 -16.80 -19.05
CA GLY A 186 -9.13 -15.56 -19.49
C GLY A 186 -10.25 -15.11 -18.55
N SER A 187 -10.48 -15.79 -17.43
CA SER A 187 -11.42 -15.35 -16.41
C SER A 187 -10.88 -14.12 -15.68
N ARG A 188 -11.80 -13.21 -15.39
CA ARG A 188 -11.56 -12.12 -14.45
C ARG A 188 -11.29 -12.77 -13.09
N THR A 189 -10.21 -12.38 -12.42
CA THR A 189 -10.05 -12.75 -11.00
C THR A 189 -11.28 -12.24 -10.29
N LYS A 190 -12.01 -13.11 -9.58
CA LYS A 190 -13.20 -12.74 -8.82
C LYS A 190 -13.04 -13.24 -7.40
N VAL A 191 -13.02 -12.32 -6.45
CA VAL A 191 -12.93 -12.64 -5.02
C VAL A 191 -14.27 -12.32 -4.41
N LEU A 192 -14.87 -13.31 -3.75
CA LEU A 192 -16.12 -13.15 -3.01
C LEU A 192 -15.83 -12.71 -1.57
N THR A 193 -16.70 -11.90 -1.02
CA THR A 193 -16.76 -11.52 0.38
C THR A 193 -18.20 -11.61 0.88
N THR A 194 -18.36 -11.64 2.21
CA THR A 194 -19.67 -11.59 2.86
C THR A 194 -20.15 -10.14 2.90
N PRO A 195 -21.28 -9.80 2.25
CA PRO A 195 -21.84 -8.45 2.34
C PRO A 195 -22.12 -8.09 3.81
N THR A 196 -21.67 -6.91 4.25
CA THR A 196 -22.03 -6.38 5.57
C THR A 196 -23.05 -5.25 5.44
N LEU A 197 -23.77 -4.98 6.54
CA LEU A 197 -24.85 -4.00 6.66
C LEU A 197 -24.41 -2.53 6.41
N LEU A 198 -23.11 -2.28 6.19
CA LEU A 198 -22.58 -0.96 5.83
C LEU A 198 -22.80 -0.59 4.36
N SER A 199 -23.26 -1.53 3.54
CA SER A 199 -23.53 -1.25 2.12
C SER A 199 -24.70 -0.29 1.96
N LYS A 200 -24.45 0.83 1.27
CA LYS A 200 -25.47 1.68 0.67
C LYS A 200 -25.27 1.64 -0.84
N GLY A 201 -26.33 1.29 -1.56
CA GLY A 201 -26.30 1.19 -3.02
C GLY A 201 -26.42 -0.26 -3.51
N GLU A 202 -26.92 -0.38 -4.73
CA GLU A 202 -27.06 -1.65 -5.46
C GLU A 202 -26.14 -1.60 -6.69
N GLY A 203 -25.75 -2.77 -7.15
CA GLY A 203 -25.14 -2.92 -8.47
C GLY A 203 -23.61 -2.88 -8.52
N THR A 204 -23.12 -2.55 -9.71
CA THR A 204 -21.73 -2.77 -10.11
C THR A 204 -21.02 -1.45 -10.38
N VAL A 205 -19.86 -1.25 -9.76
CA VAL A 205 -19.00 -0.08 -9.92
C VAL A 205 -17.70 -0.46 -10.63
N ASN A 206 -17.41 0.20 -11.73
CA ASN A 206 -16.14 0.07 -12.44
C ASN A 206 -15.25 1.29 -12.15
N GLY A 207 -14.02 1.10 -11.71
CA GLY A 207 -13.14 2.20 -11.33
C GLY A 207 -11.67 1.81 -11.27
N VAL A 208 -10.80 2.80 -11.05
CA VAL A 208 -9.41 2.51 -10.67
C VAL A 208 -9.37 2.32 -9.16
N LEU A 209 -8.71 1.25 -8.70
CA LEU A 209 -8.49 0.98 -7.28
C LEU A 209 -7.30 1.81 -6.77
N VAL A 210 -7.49 2.51 -5.67
CA VAL A 210 -6.44 3.18 -4.90
C VAL A 210 -6.64 2.87 -3.42
N GLY A 211 -5.68 3.19 -2.56
CA GLY A 211 -5.85 3.00 -1.11
C GLY A 211 -4.92 1.93 -0.53
N GLY A 212 -5.39 1.24 0.51
CA GLY A 212 -4.61 0.34 1.36
C GLY A 212 -4.77 0.71 2.83
N ASN A 213 -3.67 0.81 3.57
CA ASN A 213 -3.69 1.13 5.00
C ASN A 213 -4.20 2.55 5.27
N LEU A 214 -5.30 2.68 6.03
CA LEU A 214 -5.98 3.95 6.31
C LEU A 214 -5.05 4.96 7.00
N THR A 215 -4.27 4.52 8.00
CA THR A 215 -3.27 5.36 8.68
C THR A 215 -2.27 5.97 7.71
N LEU A 216 -1.78 5.20 6.74
CA LEU A 216 -0.85 5.72 5.72
C LEU A 216 -1.52 6.68 4.74
N LEU A 217 -2.76 6.42 4.32
CA LEU A 217 -3.51 7.35 3.46
C LEU A 217 -3.73 8.70 4.15
N ALA A 218 -4.14 8.67 5.42
CA ALA A 218 -4.29 9.88 6.23
C ALA A 218 -2.95 10.60 6.40
N SER A 219 -1.87 9.87 6.71
CA SER A 219 -0.53 10.44 6.91
C SER A 219 0.05 11.12 5.67
N MET A 220 -0.33 10.69 4.47
CA MET A 220 0.09 11.32 3.20
C MET A 220 -0.76 12.53 2.79
N THR A 221 -1.93 12.72 3.41
CA THR A 221 -2.87 13.78 3.04
C THR A 221 -2.32 15.16 3.37
N GLY A 222 -2.36 16.07 2.40
CA GLY A 222 -1.76 17.41 2.49
C GLY A 222 -0.32 17.48 1.97
N THR A 223 0.24 16.37 1.49
CA THR A 223 1.56 16.31 0.83
C THR A 223 1.40 16.19 -0.69
N PRO A 224 2.47 16.35 -1.50
CA PRO A 224 2.45 16.04 -2.93
C PRO A 224 2.06 14.59 -3.28
N TYR A 225 2.08 13.68 -2.29
CA TYR A 225 1.73 12.26 -2.41
C TYR A 225 0.33 11.94 -1.90
N THR A 226 -0.52 12.96 -1.71
CA THR A 226 -1.92 12.77 -1.31
C THR A 226 -2.62 11.85 -2.31
N VAL A 227 -3.19 10.75 -1.82
CA VAL A 227 -3.99 9.82 -2.63
C VAL A 227 -5.29 10.51 -3.04
N ASN A 228 -5.53 10.66 -4.34
CA ASN A 228 -6.76 11.28 -4.82
C ASN A 228 -7.86 10.23 -4.99
N CYS A 229 -8.85 10.26 -4.10
CA CYS A 229 -9.99 9.33 -4.09
C CYS A 229 -11.06 9.66 -5.14
N LYS A 230 -11.00 10.84 -5.77
CA LYS A 230 -12.02 11.30 -6.72
C LYS A 230 -12.17 10.33 -7.91
N ASP A 231 -13.40 9.89 -8.16
CA ASP A 231 -13.78 8.96 -9.23
C ASP A 231 -13.07 7.59 -9.16
N LYS A 232 -12.60 7.19 -7.97
CA LYS A 232 -11.88 5.93 -7.70
C LYS A 232 -12.69 4.97 -6.83
N ILE A 233 -12.34 3.69 -6.87
CA ILE A 233 -12.72 2.74 -5.82
C ILE A 233 -11.60 2.78 -4.77
N VAL A 234 -11.95 2.98 -3.50
CA VAL A 234 -10.97 3.22 -2.43
C VAL A 234 -10.93 2.02 -1.49
N LEU A 235 -9.80 1.31 -1.47
CA LEU A 235 -9.51 0.27 -0.47
C LEU A 235 -9.10 0.92 0.86
N LEU A 236 -9.76 0.54 1.95
CA LEU A 236 -9.41 0.95 3.32
C LEU A 236 -9.31 -0.29 4.21
N GLU A 237 -8.16 -0.45 4.86
CA GLU A 237 -7.89 -1.47 5.89
C GLU A 237 -7.01 -0.86 6.97
N ASP A 238 -7.04 -1.37 8.20
CA ASP A 238 -6.11 -0.94 9.25
C ASP A 238 -5.95 -1.98 10.37
N VAL A 239 -5.00 -1.75 11.28
CA VAL A 239 -4.75 -2.63 12.42
C VAL A 239 -4.43 -1.85 13.70
N GLY A 240 -5.08 -2.21 14.80
CA GLY A 240 -4.84 -1.68 16.14
C GLY A 240 -5.28 -0.22 16.34
N GLU A 241 -6.04 0.35 15.40
CA GLU A 241 -6.52 1.72 15.48
C GLU A 241 -7.91 1.80 16.09
N LYS A 242 -8.03 2.54 17.21
CA LYS A 242 -9.30 2.70 17.91
C LYS A 242 -10.32 3.51 17.09
N PRO A 243 -11.64 3.34 17.32
CA PRO A 243 -12.68 3.98 16.51
C PRO A 243 -12.52 5.50 16.37
N TYR A 244 -12.24 6.24 17.45
CA TYR A 244 -12.03 7.70 17.37
C TYR A 244 -10.83 8.13 16.48
N ARG A 245 -9.84 7.23 16.28
CA ARG A 245 -8.72 7.49 15.38
C ARG A 245 -9.13 7.22 13.94
N ILE A 246 -9.90 6.16 13.71
CA ILE A 246 -10.51 5.85 12.41
C ILE A 246 -11.41 7.03 11.98
N ASP A 247 -12.27 7.53 12.85
CA ASP A 247 -13.09 8.73 12.59
C ASP A 247 -12.22 9.90 12.12
N ARG A 248 -11.17 10.22 12.88
CA ARG A 248 -10.26 11.33 12.58
C ARG A 248 -9.59 11.15 11.21
N MET A 249 -9.14 9.94 10.91
CA MET A 249 -8.48 9.63 9.64
C MET A 249 -9.45 9.72 8.45
N LEU A 250 -10.66 9.17 8.58
CA LEU A 250 -11.69 9.29 7.54
C LEU A 250 -12.09 10.75 7.33
N THR A 251 -12.27 11.51 8.41
CA THR A 251 -12.53 12.96 8.35
C THR A 251 -11.43 13.70 7.59
N GLN A 252 -10.17 13.38 7.85
CA GLN A 252 -9.03 13.95 7.13
C GLN A 252 -9.05 13.59 5.63
N LEU A 253 -9.38 12.35 5.28
CA LEU A 253 -9.49 11.94 3.87
C LEU A 253 -10.66 12.63 3.15
N ARG A 254 -11.80 12.85 3.82
CA ARG A 254 -12.92 13.63 3.26
C ARG A 254 -12.48 15.04 2.89
N GLN A 255 -11.80 15.72 3.81
CA GLN A 255 -11.37 17.11 3.64
C GLN A 255 -10.18 17.27 2.68
N GLY A 256 -9.23 16.33 2.69
CA GLY A 256 -7.94 16.50 2.02
C GLY A 256 -7.66 15.56 0.85
N ALA A 257 -8.38 14.45 0.72
CA ALA A 257 -8.11 13.40 -0.28
C ALA A 257 -9.26 13.20 -1.29
N ASN A 258 -10.30 14.04 -1.26
CA ASN A 258 -11.53 13.90 -2.06
C ASN A 258 -12.28 12.58 -1.80
N LEU A 259 -12.26 12.05 -0.58
CA LEU A 259 -13.02 10.83 -0.25
C LEU A 259 -14.53 11.02 -0.52
N ASP A 260 -15.07 12.23 -0.32
CA ASP A 260 -16.46 12.58 -0.64
C ASP A 260 -16.83 12.44 -2.13
N LYS A 261 -15.83 12.28 -3.00
CA LYS A 261 -15.99 12.10 -4.44
C LYS A 261 -15.54 10.73 -4.91
N ALA A 262 -15.39 9.77 -3.99
CA ALA A 262 -15.14 8.38 -4.33
C ALA A 262 -16.27 7.84 -5.22
N LYS A 263 -15.96 6.81 -6.00
CA LYS A 263 -16.95 6.09 -6.83
C LYS A 263 -17.49 4.85 -6.12
N GLY A 264 -16.72 4.30 -5.18
CA GLY A 264 -17.08 3.19 -4.33
C GLY A 264 -16.02 2.99 -3.24
N ILE A 265 -16.40 2.33 -2.15
CA ILE A 265 -15.51 2.03 -1.04
C ILE A 265 -15.39 0.51 -0.92
N LEU A 266 -14.14 0.03 -0.81
CA LEU A 266 -13.82 -1.35 -0.51
C LEU A 266 -13.20 -1.38 0.88
N LEU A 267 -13.92 -1.91 1.86
CA LEU A 267 -13.39 -2.09 3.21
C LEU A 267 -12.76 -3.48 3.30
N GLY A 268 -11.45 -3.48 3.49
CA GLY A 268 -10.68 -4.66 3.88
C GLY A 268 -10.90 -4.98 5.36
N GLU A 269 -9.91 -5.62 5.96
CA GLU A 269 -9.97 -6.02 7.37
C GLU A 269 -9.48 -4.91 8.30
N PHE A 270 -10.22 -4.69 9.39
CA PHE A 270 -9.87 -3.77 10.47
C PHE A 270 -9.59 -4.58 11.73
N VAL A 271 -8.34 -5.01 11.91
CA VAL A 271 -7.95 -5.96 12.95
C VAL A 271 -7.65 -5.23 14.25
N ASP A 272 -8.17 -5.71 15.39
CA ASP A 272 -7.98 -5.08 16.71
C ASP A 272 -8.40 -3.60 16.78
N CYS A 273 -9.37 -3.20 15.94
CA CYS A 273 -9.85 -1.83 15.80
C CYS A 273 -11.13 -1.53 16.61
N GLU A 274 -11.58 -2.47 17.44
CA GLU A 274 -12.80 -2.32 18.25
C GLU A 274 -12.58 -1.39 19.46
N ALA A 275 -13.68 -0.80 19.93
CA ALA A 275 -13.72 -0.05 21.18
C ALA A 275 -13.36 -0.95 22.36
N ASP A 276 -12.77 -0.37 23.41
CA ASP A 276 -12.58 -1.08 24.66
C ASP A 276 -13.93 -1.25 25.38
N ILE A 277 -14.13 -2.39 26.06
CA ILE A 277 -15.43 -2.83 26.60
C ILE A 277 -16.09 -1.80 27.55
N ASP A 278 -15.28 -0.98 28.22
CA ASP A 278 -15.73 0.00 29.22
C ASP A 278 -15.61 1.46 28.73
N ASP A 279 -15.33 1.68 27.44
CA ASP A 279 -15.28 3.02 26.85
C ASP A 279 -16.67 3.45 26.37
N ASN A 280 -17.07 4.70 26.67
CA ASN A 280 -18.27 5.31 26.09
C ASN A 280 -18.00 5.77 24.65
N SER A 281 -17.42 4.89 23.84
CA SER A 281 -17.04 5.11 22.44
C SER A 281 -18.06 4.48 21.49
N LEU A 282 -18.17 5.03 20.29
CA LEU A 282 -18.78 4.32 19.17
C LEU A 282 -17.98 3.05 18.87
N GLY A 283 -18.68 2.00 18.41
CA GLY A 283 -18.06 0.81 17.84
C GLY A 283 -17.42 1.06 16.48
N LEU A 284 -16.64 0.11 15.97
CA LEU A 284 -16.00 0.21 14.66
C LEU A 284 -17.05 0.38 13.54
N VAL A 285 -18.06 -0.49 13.51
CA VAL A 285 -19.12 -0.46 12.49
C VAL A 285 -19.90 0.85 12.55
N GLU A 286 -20.22 1.35 13.74
CA GLU A 286 -20.92 2.63 13.92
C GLU A 286 -20.08 3.79 13.37
N THR A 287 -18.78 3.80 13.68
CA THR A 287 -17.84 4.83 13.21
C THR A 287 -17.69 4.80 11.69
N LEU A 288 -17.51 3.62 11.09
CA LEU A 288 -17.43 3.46 9.64
C LEU A 288 -18.74 3.92 8.97
N SER A 289 -19.89 3.53 9.53
CA SER A 289 -21.20 3.97 9.04
C SER A 289 -21.34 5.50 9.10
N ASP A 290 -21.05 6.11 10.24
CA ASP A 290 -21.17 7.55 10.45
C ASP A 290 -20.26 8.38 9.53
N ARG A 291 -19.12 7.82 9.10
CA ARG A 291 -18.17 8.51 8.21
C ARG A 291 -18.33 8.22 6.74
N LEU A 292 -18.95 7.11 6.35
CA LEU A 292 -19.01 6.66 4.97
C LEU A 292 -20.43 6.57 4.40
N TYR A 293 -21.47 6.44 5.24
CA TYR A 293 -22.83 6.16 4.78
C TYR A 293 -23.47 7.33 4.01
N ASP A 294 -23.14 8.57 4.35
CA ASP A 294 -23.66 9.77 3.69
C ASP A 294 -23.01 10.02 2.31
N LEU A 295 -21.90 9.34 1.98
CA LEU A 295 -21.25 9.41 0.67
C LEU A 295 -22.17 8.94 -0.47
N GLY A 296 -23.12 8.05 -0.19
CA GLY A 296 -24.11 7.59 -1.17
C GLY A 296 -23.53 6.72 -2.30
N VAL A 297 -22.35 6.13 -2.10
CA VAL A 297 -21.67 5.27 -3.06
C VAL A 297 -21.67 3.81 -2.58
N PRO A 298 -21.58 2.82 -3.49
CA PRO A 298 -21.49 1.41 -3.12
C PRO A 298 -20.32 1.13 -2.18
N ILE A 299 -20.59 0.42 -1.08
CA ILE A 299 -19.59 0.02 -0.07
C ILE A 299 -19.58 -1.51 0.01
N LEU A 300 -18.46 -2.11 -0.35
CA LEU A 300 -18.22 -3.54 -0.18
C LEU A 300 -17.28 -3.75 1.00
N ALA A 301 -17.71 -4.47 2.03
CA ALA A 301 -16.93 -4.69 3.25
C ALA A 301 -16.62 -6.17 3.48
N GLY A 302 -15.63 -6.44 4.32
CA GLY A 302 -15.16 -7.79 4.64
C GLY A 302 -14.26 -8.37 3.56
N PHE A 303 -13.73 -7.55 2.66
CA PHE A 303 -12.83 -8.04 1.62
C PHE A 303 -11.54 -8.56 2.28
N PRO A 304 -11.03 -9.74 1.91
CA PRO A 304 -9.85 -10.33 2.56
C PRO A 304 -8.59 -9.64 2.07
N ALA A 305 -8.37 -8.39 2.47
CA ALA A 305 -7.17 -7.61 2.21
C ALA A 305 -6.83 -6.79 3.45
N GLY A 306 -5.55 -6.78 3.80
CA GLY A 306 -5.05 -6.10 4.99
C GLY A 306 -4.40 -7.08 5.98
N HIS A 307 -4.67 -6.86 7.27
CA HIS A 307 -3.95 -7.49 8.38
C HIS A 307 -4.64 -8.70 9.01
N GLY A 308 -5.77 -9.18 8.46
CA GLY A 308 -6.46 -10.34 9.02
C GLY A 308 -5.87 -11.67 8.55
N ASP A 309 -6.68 -12.72 8.67
CA ASP A 309 -6.22 -14.10 8.50
C ASP A 309 -5.84 -14.45 7.06
N ARG A 310 -6.28 -13.64 6.08
CA ARG A 310 -5.99 -13.86 4.67
C ARG A 310 -5.88 -12.55 3.91
N ASN A 311 -4.71 -12.30 3.34
CA ASN A 311 -4.47 -11.13 2.51
C ASN A 311 -4.41 -11.50 1.02
N TYR A 312 -5.49 -11.17 0.30
CA TYR A 312 -5.65 -11.34 -1.13
C TYR A 312 -5.00 -10.18 -1.89
N PRO A 313 -4.09 -10.45 -2.85
CA PRO A 313 -3.38 -9.39 -3.55
C PRO A 313 -4.28 -8.67 -4.57
N VAL A 314 -4.28 -7.33 -4.53
CA VAL A 314 -5.11 -6.46 -5.38
C VAL A 314 -4.33 -5.34 -6.10
N PRO A 315 -4.76 -4.90 -7.29
CA PRO A 315 -4.08 -3.91 -8.13
C PRO A 315 -4.22 -2.46 -7.64
N ILE A 316 -3.23 -1.89 -6.96
CA ILE A 316 -3.22 -0.43 -6.71
C ILE A 316 -2.85 0.29 -8.01
N GLY A 317 -3.76 1.14 -8.48
CA GLY A 317 -3.68 1.85 -9.75
C GLY A 317 -4.36 1.13 -10.92
N GLY A 318 -4.75 -0.14 -10.77
CA GLY A 318 -5.42 -0.92 -11.81
C GLY A 318 -6.93 -0.71 -11.83
N ARG A 319 -7.56 -1.09 -12.96
CA ARG A 319 -9.01 -1.03 -13.11
C ARG A 319 -9.65 -2.28 -12.53
N VAL A 320 -10.67 -2.07 -11.68
CA VAL A 320 -11.44 -3.12 -11.03
C VAL A 320 -12.94 -2.86 -11.21
N GLU A 321 -13.71 -3.93 -11.05
CA GLU A 321 -15.15 -3.93 -10.97
C GLU A 321 -15.56 -4.49 -9.61
N MET A 322 -16.26 -3.68 -8.83
CA MET A 322 -16.80 -4.03 -7.54
C MET A 322 -18.30 -4.24 -7.69
N ASN A 323 -18.80 -5.43 -7.37
CA ASN A 323 -20.22 -5.74 -7.36
C ASN A 323 -20.66 -5.97 -5.92
N VAL A 324 -21.50 -5.09 -5.38
CA VAL A 324 -21.96 -5.18 -3.98
C VAL A 324 -23.03 -6.26 -3.79
N ASP A 325 -23.83 -6.55 -4.81
CA ASP A 325 -24.93 -7.53 -4.72
C ASP A 325 -24.39 -8.95 -4.65
N GLU A 326 -23.35 -9.23 -5.45
CA GLU A 326 -22.64 -10.51 -5.45
C GLU A 326 -21.55 -10.60 -4.38
N GLY A 327 -21.25 -9.48 -3.71
CA GLY A 327 -20.14 -9.36 -2.78
C GLY A 327 -18.80 -9.67 -3.44
N SER A 328 -18.46 -9.02 -4.57
CA SER A 328 -17.24 -9.37 -5.31
C SER A 328 -16.41 -8.20 -5.79
N LEU A 329 -15.10 -8.42 -5.87
CA LEU A 329 -14.16 -7.59 -6.62
C LEU A 329 -13.60 -8.41 -7.77
N SER A 330 -13.58 -7.83 -8.97
CA SER A 330 -12.94 -8.44 -10.12
C SER A 330 -12.08 -7.50 -10.92
N TRP A 331 -11.04 -8.05 -11.55
CA TRP A 331 -10.16 -7.32 -12.45
C TRP A 331 -9.63 -8.25 -13.52
N SER A 332 -9.32 -7.67 -14.68
CA SER A 332 -8.52 -8.37 -15.67
C SER A 332 -7.15 -8.63 -15.05
N SER A 333 -6.62 -9.84 -15.26
CA SER A 333 -5.24 -10.16 -14.92
C SER A 333 -4.32 -9.04 -15.42
N PHE A 334 -3.24 -8.77 -14.70
CA PHE A 334 -2.39 -7.57 -14.86
C PHE A 334 -1.75 -7.38 -16.25
N PHE A 335 -2.07 -8.24 -17.22
CA PHE A 335 -1.41 -8.47 -18.49
C PHE A 335 -2.43 -8.84 -19.56
#